data_AF-A0A3B8FPT2-F1
#
_entry.id   AF-A0A3B8FPT2-F1
#
_cell.length_a   1.000
_cell.length_b   1.000
_cell.length_c   1.000
_cell.angle_alpha   90.00
_cell.angle_beta   90.00
_cell.angle_gamma   90.00
#
_symmetry.space_group_name_H-M   'P 1'
#
loop_
_entity.id
_entity.type
_entity.pdbx_description
1 polymer ?
#
loop_
_entity_poly.entity_id
_entity_poly.type
_entity_poly.pdbx_seq_one_letter_code
_entity_poly.pdbx_strand_id
1 'polypeptide(L)'
;MSKINYQELREAAEQATQDEWVAYILPGHNGIYPARTSEGRHCGYFIDWPGIDGQRNAGANARYIAAIPPKVALALLDKIKHLEDTNIDATCRIAEFETNLAALVAENAGLKHAMAVTLEHVSVTDAGQAGVAAMIINDALYHSETPATDAFLAEIRAEARNEGINYTASRLAAAFNHGFINKSLREVFDVTRMILSAKEELANEAHPIDGLSGEYAEKSLEEWAEQIRKGSSQ
;
A
#
# COMPACT_ATOMS: atom_id res chain seq x y z
N MET A 1 -21.05 -9.08 24.62
CA MET A 1 -20.97 -7.76 23.95
C MET A 1 -21.93 -7.78 22.78
N SER A 2 -22.90 -6.86 22.70
CA SER A 2 -23.68 -6.72 21.47
C SER A 2 -22.75 -6.22 20.37
N LYS A 3 -22.91 -6.72 19.15
CA LYS A 3 -22.21 -6.21 17.98
C LYS A 3 -22.69 -4.77 17.75
N ILE A 4 -21.78 -3.80 17.71
CA ILE A 4 -22.13 -2.41 17.40
C ILE A 4 -22.62 -2.35 15.95
N ASN A 5 -23.77 -1.75 15.71
CA ASN A 5 -24.26 -1.51 14.35
C ASN A 5 -23.69 -0.17 13.85
N TYR A 6 -22.57 -0.23 13.11
CA TYR A 6 -21.92 0.97 12.57
C TYR A 6 -22.78 1.73 11.56
N GLN A 7 -23.68 1.03 10.86
CA GLN A 7 -24.56 1.65 9.88
C GLN A 7 -25.64 2.49 10.57
N GLU A 8 -26.32 1.93 11.57
CA GLU A 8 -27.28 2.68 12.39
C GLU A 8 -26.61 3.88 13.07
N LEU A 9 -25.38 3.71 13.58
CA LEU A 9 -24.63 4.81 14.20
C LEU A 9 -24.28 5.91 13.20
N ARG A 10 -23.88 5.54 11.98
CA ARG A 10 -23.62 6.50 10.90
C ARG A 10 -24.88 7.27 10.52
N GLU A 11 -25.99 6.59 10.29
CA GLU A 11 -27.27 7.20 9.92
C GLU A 11 -27.75 8.17 11.01
N ALA A 12 -27.64 7.78 12.28
CA ALA A 12 -27.96 8.65 13.41
C ALA A 12 -27.05 9.88 13.46
N ALA A 13 -25.75 9.72 13.19
CA ALA A 13 -24.82 10.84 13.16
C ALA A 13 -25.04 11.77 11.96
N GLU A 14 -25.39 11.26 10.79
CA GLU A 14 -25.70 12.07 9.59
C GLU A 14 -26.98 12.89 9.77
N GLN A 15 -27.99 12.34 10.46
CA GLN A 15 -29.24 13.04 10.77
C GLN A 15 -29.09 14.10 11.88
N ALA A 16 -28.05 14.00 12.70
CA ALA A 16 -27.83 14.92 13.82
C ALA A 16 -27.16 16.24 13.38
N THR A 17 -27.18 17.24 14.25
CA THR A 17 -26.57 18.56 13.99
C THR A 17 -25.04 18.47 13.97
N GLN A 18 -24.42 18.93 12.88
CA GLN A 18 -22.99 18.77 12.61
C GLN A 18 -22.09 19.84 13.26
N ASP A 19 -22.67 20.83 13.93
CA ASP A 19 -21.94 21.91 14.57
C ASP A 19 -21.03 21.41 15.70
N GLU A 20 -20.14 22.28 16.16
CA GLU A 20 -19.35 21.99 17.35
C GLU A 20 -20.25 21.97 18.59
N TRP A 21 -20.12 20.90 19.37
CA TRP A 21 -20.85 20.77 20.63
C TRP A 21 -19.95 21.24 21.78
N VAL A 22 -20.49 22.09 22.64
CA VAL A 22 -19.77 22.65 23.78
C VAL A 22 -20.49 22.26 25.07
N ALA A 23 -19.74 21.68 26.00
CA ALA A 23 -20.24 21.44 27.35
C ALA A 23 -20.30 22.75 28.14
N TYR A 24 -21.48 23.13 28.57
CA TYR A 24 -21.70 24.31 29.39
C TYR A 24 -21.91 23.90 30.85
N ILE A 25 -21.15 24.51 31.76
CA ILE A 25 -21.19 24.18 33.19
C ILE A 25 -21.78 25.38 33.92
N LEU A 26 -22.99 25.23 34.47
CA LEU A 26 -23.68 26.29 35.22
C LEU A 26 -23.26 26.26 36.70
N PRO A 27 -22.54 27.28 37.21
CA PRO A 27 -22.23 27.36 38.63
C PRO A 27 -23.50 27.63 39.43
N GLY A 28 -23.74 26.87 40.51
CA GLY A 28 -24.84 27.12 41.45
C GLY A 28 -26.22 26.58 41.07
N HIS A 29 -26.39 26.01 39.87
CA HIS A 29 -27.61 25.28 39.50
C HIS A 29 -27.40 23.79 39.72
N ASN A 30 -28.11 23.21 40.70
CA ASN A 30 -28.07 21.80 41.11
C ASN A 30 -28.07 20.81 39.94
N GLY A 31 -26.90 20.52 39.38
CA GLY A 31 -26.71 19.40 38.45
C GLY A 31 -27.11 19.63 36.98
N ILE A 32 -27.38 20.86 36.55
CA ILE A 32 -27.76 21.14 35.14
C ILE A 32 -26.50 21.44 34.32
N TYR A 33 -26.10 20.51 33.44
CA TYR A 33 -24.91 20.61 32.60
C TYR A 33 -25.24 20.31 31.13
N PRO A 34 -25.62 21.33 30.34
CA PRO A 34 -26.06 21.09 28.99
C PRO A 34 -24.94 21.03 27.95
N ALA A 35 -25.17 20.26 26.88
CA ALA A 35 -24.45 20.41 25.63
C ALA A 35 -25.21 21.39 24.71
N ARG A 36 -24.48 22.27 24.00
CA ARG A 36 -25.05 23.23 23.03
C ARG A 36 -24.23 23.28 21.75
N THR A 37 -24.83 23.74 20.65
CA THR A 37 -24.08 24.12 19.44
C THR A 37 -23.40 25.48 19.62
N SER A 38 -22.28 25.70 18.92
CA SER A 38 -21.47 26.94 19.04
C SER A 38 -22.22 28.22 18.62
N GLU A 39 -23.28 28.12 17.81
CA GLU A 39 -24.02 29.27 17.24
C GLU A 39 -25.18 29.82 18.10
N GLY A 40 -25.50 29.23 19.26
CA GLY A 40 -26.76 29.53 19.98
C GLY A 40 -26.72 30.64 21.04
N ARG A 41 -27.56 31.68 20.88
CA ARG A 41 -27.99 32.63 21.94
C ARG A 41 -28.51 31.88 23.18
N HIS A 42 -28.35 32.49 24.36
CA HIS A 42 -28.53 31.93 25.70
C HIS A 42 -29.91 31.34 26.08
N CYS A 43 -30.87 31.22 25.16
CA CYS A 43 -32.25 30.82 25.47
C CYS A 43 -32.80 29.86 24.39
N GLY A 44 -32.43 28.56 24.41
CA GLY A 44 -33.21 27.55 23.66
C GLY A 44 -32.50 26.28 23.17
N TYR A 45 -31.18 26.25 23.05
CA TYR A 45 -30.44 25.12 22.43
C TYR A 45 -29.60 24.33 23.45
N PHE A 46 -30.20 23.93 24.56
CA PHE A 46 -29.51 23.17 25.61
C PHE A 46 -30.13 21.78 25.74
N ILE A 47 -29.30 20.75 25.67
CA ILE A 47 -29.70 19.39 26.04
C ILE A 47 -29.48 19.26 27.55
N ASP A 48 -30.54 19.37 28.36
CA ASP A 48 -30.45 19.08 29.80
C ASP A 48 -30.47 17.55 30.00
N TRP A 49 -29.33 16.99 30.40
CA TRP A 49 -29.17 15.56 30.62
C TRP A 49 -29.07 15.27 32.12
N PRO A 50 -30.12 14.73 32.76
CA PRO A 50 -30.10 14.43 34.20
C PRO A 50 -29.15 13.28 34.58
N GLY A 51 -28.55 12.61 33.59
CA GLY A 51 -27.79 11.39 33.80
C GLY A 51 -28.70 10.21 34.16
N ILE A 52 -28.09 9.03 34.24
CA ILE A 52 -28.72 7.82 34.80
C ILE A 52 -28.29 7.58 36.26
N ASP A 53 -27.40 8.43 36.78
CA ASP A 53 -26.71 8.29 38.05
C ASP A 53 -27.12 9.33 39.10
N GLY A 54 -28.23 10.05 38.86
CA GLY A 54 -28.71 11.12 39.72
C GLY A 54 -27.81 12.36 39.70
N GLN A 55 -27.34 12.75 38.51
CA GLN A 55 -26.47 13.91 38.25
C GLN A 55 -25.06 13.88 38.86
N ARG A 56 -24.64 12.77 39.48
CA ARG A 56 -23.33 12.66 40.15
C ARG A 56 -22.14 12.93 39.21
N ASN A 57 -22.24 12.51 37.95
CA ASN A 57 -21.20 12.74 36.93
C ASN A 57 -21.66 13.65 35.78
N ALA A 58 -22.74 14.41 35.95
CA ALA A 58 -23.37 15.13 34.84
C ALA A 58 -22.41 16.08 34.11
N GLY A 59 -21.53 16.78 34.82
CA GLY A 59 -20.50 17.63 34.19
C GLY A 59 -19.45 16.86 33.38
N ALA A 60 -19.13 15.62 33.75
CA ALA A 60 -18.22 14.76 33.00
C ALA A 60 -18.90 14.15 31.77
N ASN A 61 -20.15 13.71 31.91
CA ASN A 61 -20.95 13.18 30.80
C ASN A 61 -21.20 14.25 29.73
N ALA A 62 -21.54 15.48 30.13
CA ALA A 62 -21.70 16.60 29.20
C ALA A 62 -20.42 16.88 28.40
N ARG A 63 -19.26 16.84 29.07
CA ARG A 63 -17.95 16.97 28.40
C ARG A 63 -17.67 15.84 27.42
N TYR A 64 -17.98 14.60 27.78
CA TYR A 64 -17.78 13.44 26.90
C TYR A 64 -18.66 13.53 25.64
N ILE A 65 -19.96 13.80 25.81
CA ILE A 65 -20.90 13.94 24.68
C ILE A 65 -20.47 15.09 23.76
N ALA A 66 -20.07 16.23 24.34
CA ALA A 66 -19.57 17.37 23.58
C ALA A 66 -18.23 17.09 22.86
N ALA A 67 -17.41 16.16 23.36
CA ALA A 67 -16.14 15.77 22.74
C ALA A 67 -16.31 14.83 21.54
N ILE A 68 -17.48 14.17 21.41
CA ILE A 68 -17.79 13.29 20.29
C ILE A 68 -19.09 13.76 19.61
N PRO A 69 -19.09 14.97 19.02
CA PRO A 69 -20.22 15.42 18.21
C PRO A 69 -20.38 14.52 16.98
N PRO A 70 -21.52 14.58 16.27
CA PRO A 70 -21.79 13.74 15.12
C PRO A 70 -20.69 13.77 14.06
N LYS A 71 -20.10 14.93 13.78
CA LYS A 71 -18.97 15.09 12.86
C LYS A 71 -17.73 14.28 13.27
N VAL A 72 -17.42 14.23 14.57
CA VAL A 72 -16.30 13.42 15.10
C VAL A 72 -16.63 11.94 15.03
N ALA A 73 -17.87 11.55 15.36
CA ALA A 73 -18.31 10.16 15.21
C ALA A 73 -18.18 9.68 13.76
N LEU A 74 -18.60 10.50 12.78
CA LEU A 74 -18.45 10.20 11.35
C LEU A 74 -16.99 10.05 10.94
N ALA A 75 -16.11 10.96 11.36
CA ALA A 75 -14.68 10.87 11.07
C ALA A 75 -14.04 9.60 11.67
N LEU A 76 -14.45 9.19 12.88
CA LEU A 76 -14.02 7.94 13.48
C LEU A 76 -14.54 6.73 12.70
N LEU A 77 -15.79 6.75 12.25
CA LEU A 77 -16.37 5.69 11.42
C LEU A 77 -15.67 5.58 10.07
N ASP A 78 -15.32 6.70 9.43
CA ASP A 78 -14.51 6.72 8.20
C ASP A 78 -13.14 6.09 8.44
N LYS A 79 -12.50 6.42 9.58
CA LYS A 79 -11.20 5.83 9.93
C LYS A 79 -11.31 4.33 10.22
N ILE A 80 -12.35 3.88 10.91
CA ILE A 80 -12.61 2.46 11.14
C ILE A 80 -12.77 1.74 9.81
N LYS A 81 -13.62 2.24 8.92
CA LYS A 81 -13.85 1.66 7.59
C LYS A 81 -12.55 1.56 6.79
N HIS A 82 -11.77 2.65 6.74
CA HIS A 82 -10.46 2.63 6.09
C HIS A 82 -9.52 1.57 6.68
N LEU A 83 -9.49 1.42 8.00
CA LEU A 83 -8.65 0.40 8.66
C LEU A 83 -9.15 -1.02 8.37
N GLU A 84 -10.47 -1.22 8.31
CA GLU A 84 -11.07 -2.49 7.90
C GLU A 84 -10.69 -2.84 6.46
N ASP A 85 -10.82 -1.89 5.53
CA ASP A 85 -10.42 -2.06 4.13
C ASP A 85 -8.92 -2.39 4.02
N THR A 86 -8.06 -1.66 4.75
CA THR A 86 -6.61 -1.92 4.80
C THR A 86 -6.29 -3.30 5.37
N ASN A 87 -7.02 -3.74 6.39
CA ASN A 87 -6.83 -5.06 6.99
C ASN A 87 -7.27 -6.18 6.05
N ILE A 88 -8.35 -5.98 5.28
CA ILE A 88 -8.79 -6.92 4.24
C ILE A 88 -7.70 -7.05 3.17
N ASP A 89 -7.19 -5.93 2.66
CA ASP A 89 -6.11 -5.92 1.65
C ASP A 89 -4.84 -6.62 2.16
N ALA A 90 -4.45 -6.35 3.42
CA ALA A 90 -3.30 -6.99 4.03
C ALA A 90 -3.50 -8.50 4.20
N THR A 91 -4.70 -8.93 4.60
CA THR A 91 -5.04 -10.36 4.76
C THR A 91 -4.98 -11.09 3.43
N CYS A 92 -5.52 -10.49 2.36
CA CYS A 92 -5.44 -11.05 1.01
C CYS A 92 -3.98 -11.22 0.56
N ARG A 93 -3.14 -10.19 0.73
CA ARG A 93 -1.71 -10.26 0.39
C ARG A 93 -0.95 -11.31 1.20
N ILE A 94 -1.25 -11.44 2.49
CA ILE A 94 -0.63 -12.48 3.33
C ILE A 94 -0.98 -13.87 2.77
N ALA A 95 -2.24 -14.12 2.42
CA ALA A 95 -2.66 -15.41 1.87
C ALA A 95 -1.96 -15.73 0.53
N GLU A 96 -1.76 -14.73 -0.34
CA GLU A 96 -0.99 -14.86 -1.57
C GLU A 96 0.48 -15.25 -1.28
N PHE A 97 1.13 -14.54 -0.35
CA PHE A 97 2.52 -14.85 0.04
C PHE A 97 2.65 -16.21 0.72
N GLU A 98 1.70 -16.63 1.56
CA GLU A 98 1.68 -17.97 2.15
C GLU A 98 1.61 -19.06 1.08
N THR A 99 0.84 -18.82 0.00
CA THR A 99 0.73 -19.74 -1.13
C THR A 99 2.05 -19.83 -1.91
N ASN A 100 2.67 -18.69 -2.24
CA ASN A 100 3.97 -18.65 -2.92
C ASN A 100 5.06 -19.32 -2.07
N LEU A 101 5.08 -19.07 -0.75
CA LEU A 101 6.02 -19.68 0.17
C LEU A 101 5.86 -21.20 0.22
N ALA A 102 4.62 -21.71 0.27
CA ALA A 102 4.37 -23.15 0.26
C ALA A 102 4.90 -23.82 -1.01
N ALA A 103 4.73 -23.17 -2.18
CA ALA A 103 5.26 -23.66 -3.45
C ALA A 103 6.81 -23.70 -3.45
N LEU A 104 7.46 -22.62 -3.00
CA LEU A 104 8.93 -22.55 -2.88
C LEU A 104 9.47 -23.57 -1.88
N VAL A 105 8.78 -23.81 -0.76
CA VAL A 105 9.18 -24.83 0.23
C VAL A 105 9.07 -26.23 -0.36
N ALA A 106 8.00 -26.53 -1.11
CA ALA A 106 7.81 -27.81 -1.78
C ALA A 106 8.88 -28.07 -2.85
N GLU A 107 9.18 -27.07 -3.68
CA GLU A 107 10.26 -27.12 -4.67
C GLU A 107 11.62 -27.37 -4.01
N ASN A 108 11.95 -26.62 -2.95
CA ASN A 108 13.18 -26.81 -2.19
C ASN A 108 13.27 -28.20 -1.53
N ALA A 109 12.16 -28.74 -1.04
CA ALA A 109 12.11 -30.10 -0.50
C ALA A 109 12.37 -31.15 -1.58
N GLY A 110 11.81 -30.97 -2.78
CA GLY A 110 12.06 -31.81 -3.95
C GLY A 110 13.52 -31.81 -4.37
N LEU A 111 14.13 -30.63 -4.47
CA LEU A 111 15.56 -30.48 -4.80
C LEU A 111 16.47 -31.17 -3.76
N LYS A 112 16.19 -30.97 -2.47
CA LYS A 112 16.93 -31.64 -1.38
C LYS A 112 16.76 -33.16 -1.42
N HIS A 113 15.56 -33.64 -1.73
CA HIS A 113 15.30 -35.08 -1.85
C HIS A 113 16.05 -35.69 -3.04
N ALA A 114 16.03 -35.05 -4.22
CA ALA A 114 16.79 -35.49 -5.39
C ALA A 114 18.30 -35.57 -5.08
N MET A 115 18.83 -34.60 -4.33
CA MET A 115 20.23 -34.62 -3.86
C MET A 115 20.50 -35.75 -2.85
N ALA A 116 19.56 -36.06 -1.95
CA ALA A 116 19.72 -37.16 -0.99
C ALA A 116 19.72 -38.54 -1.68
N VAL A 117 18.75 -38.78 -2.59
CA VAL A 117 18.62 -40.05 -3.31
C VAL A 117 19.87 -40.34 -4.15
N THR A 118 20.43 -39.33 -4.81
CA THR A 118 21.67 -39.48 -5.60
C THR A 118 22.89 -39.83 -4.75
N LEU A 119 22.99 -39.28 -3.53
CA LEU A 119 24.06 -39.63 -2.59
C LEU A 119 23.91 -41.03 -1.98
N GLU A 120 22.68 -41.53 -1.79
CA GLU A 120 22.43 -42.88 -1.25
C GLU A 120 22.69 -44.00 -2.26
N HIS A 121 22.46 -43.77 -3.56
CA HIS A 121 22.57 -44.81 -4.59
C HIS A 121 23.96 -44.90 -5.24
N VAL A 122 24.86 -43.97 -4.94
CA VAL A 122 26.25 -44.04 -5.43
C VAL A 122 27.18 -44.44 -4.29
N SER A 123 27.53 -45.74 -4.25
CA SER A 123 28.61 -46.25 -3.41
C SER A 123 29.94 -45.68 -3.90
N VAL A 124 30.38 -44.53 -3.39
CA VAL A 124 31.66 -43.94 -3.73
C VAL A 124 32.78 -44.69 -3.01
N THR A 125 33.29 -45.75 -3.64
CA THR A 125 34.39 -46.55 -3.07
C THR A 125 35.75 -46.21 -3.68
N ASP A 126 35.78 -45.47 -4.79
CA ASP A 126 36.99 -44.91 -5.40
C ASP A 126 36.75 -43.53 -6.05
N ALA A 127 37.83 -42.85 -6.45
CA ALA A 127 37.79 -41.52 -7.05
C ALA A 127 37.08 -41.48 -8.43
N GLY A 128 37.01 -42.59 -9.16
CA GLY A 128 36.30 -42.69 -10.43
C GLY A 128 34.78 -42.68 -10.23
N GLN A 129 34.28 -43.42 -9.24
CA GLN A 129 32.87 -43.44 -8.85
C GLN A 129 32.42 -42.09 -8.27
N ALA A 130 33.30 -41.40 -7.54
CA ALA A 130 33.05 -40.04 -7.06
C ALA A 130 32.78 -39.06 -8.22
N GLY A 131 33.56 -39.17 -9.30
CA GLY A 131 33.39 -38.37 -10.51
C GLY A 131 32.08 -38.64 -11.23
N VAL A 132 31.65 -39.91 -11.31
CA VAL A 132 30.36 -40.28 -11.90
C VAL A 132 29.18 -39.80 -11.05
N ALA A 133 29.26 -39.91 -9.72
CA ALA A 133 28.27 -39.36 -8.79
C ALA A 133 28.11 -37.84 -8.99
N ALA A 134 29.23 -37.13 -9.02
CA ALA A 134 29.26 -35.68 -9.23
C ALA A 134 28.67 -35.29 -10.58
N MET A 135 28.95 -36.05 -11.64
CA MET A 135 28.40 -35.80 -12.98
C MET A 135 26.88 -35.99 -13.01
N ILE A 136 26.35 -37.06 -12.41
CA ILE A 136 24.91 -37.32 -12.32
C ILE A 136 24.20 -36.26 -11.48
N ILE A 137 24.78 -35.86 -10.35
CA ILE A 137 24.24 -34.80 -9.49
C ILE A 137 24.24 -33.46 -10.24
N ASN A 138 25.34 -33.12 -10.91
CA ASN A 138 25.41 -31.92 -11.73
C ASN A 138 24.34 -31.95 -12.83
N ASP A 139 24.22 -33.04 -13.57
CA ASP A 139 23.23 -33.19 -14.64
C ASP A 139 21.79 -33.08 -14.11
N ALA A 140 21.48 -33.74 -12.98
CA ALA A 140 20.17 -33.66 -12.34
C ALA A 140 19.86 -32.25 -11.83
N LEU A 141 20.83 -31.55 -11.24
CA LEU A 141 20.65 -30.17 -10.77
C LEU A 141 20.51 -29.17 -11.94
N TYR A 142 21.30 -29.32 -13.01
CA TYR A 142 21.24 -28.44 -14.18
C TYR A 142 19.94 -28.61 -15.00
N HIS A 143 19.31 -29.78 -14.96
CA HIS A 143 18.03 -30.03 -15.62
C HIS A 143 16.81 -29.95 -14.70
N SER A 144 17.00 -29.67 -13.41
CA SER A 144 15.88 -29.46 -12.48
C SER A 144 15.23 -28.11 -12.75
N GLU A 145 13.99 -28.12 -13.24
CA GLU A 145 13.19 -26.91 -13.38
C GLU A 145 12.79 -26.37 -12.00
N THR A 146 12.80 -25.05 -11.85
CA THR A 146 12.40 -24.34 -10.62
C THR A 146 11.25 -23.38 -10.87
N PRO A 147 10.06 -23.88 -11.30
CA PRO A 147 8.96 -23.04 -11.74
C PRO A 147 8.41 -22.11 -10.65
N ALA A 148 8.45 -22.50 -9.37
CA ALA A 148 8.02 -21.63 -8.28
C ALA A 148 9.01 -20.47 -8.07
N THR A 149 10.32 -20.77 -8.14
CA THR A 149 11.36 -19.74 -8.10
C THR A 149 11.27 -18.80 -9.32
N ASP A 150 11.06 -19.33 -10.51
CA ASP A 150 10.95 -18.54 -11.74
C ASP A 150 9.72 -17.63 -11.71
N ALA A 151 8.57 -18.13 -11.25
CA ALA A 151 7.35 -17.34 -11.06
C ALA A 151 7.56 -16.21 -10.05
N PHE A 152 8.19 -16.50 -8.90
CA PHE A 152 8.51 -15.50 -7.88
C PHE A 152 9.47 -14.42 -8.41
N LEU A 153 10.51 -14.81 -9.16
CA LEU A 153 11.42 -13.85 -9.79
C LEU A 153 10.74 -13.02 -10.87
N ALA A 154 9.80 -13.58 -11.62
CA ALA A 154 9.01 -12.85 -12.61
C ALA A 154 8.12 -11.79 -11.93
N GLU A 155 7.49 -12.13 -10.81
CA GLU A 155 6.70 -11.21 -9.98
C GLU A 155 7.55 -10.04 -9.47
N ILE A 156 8.71 -10.32 -8.85
CA ILE A 156 9.63 -9.27 -8.38
C ILE A 156 10.08 -8.38 -9.53
N ARG A 157 10.42 -8.95 -10.69
CA ARG A 157 10.81 -8.17 -11.88
C ARG A 157 9.67 -7.28 -12.37
N ALA A 158 8.43 -7.77 -12.36
CA ALA A 158 7.26 -7.00 -12.74
C ALA A 158 7.03 -5.83 -11.76
N GLU A 159 7.14 -6.08 -10.46
CA GLU A 159 7.03 -5.04 -9.42
C GLU A 159 8.13 -3.98 -9.58
N ALA A 160 9.40 -4.39 -9.69
CA ALA A 160 10.52 -3.49 -9.87
C ALA A 160 10.38 -2.62 -11.13
N ARG A 161 9.88 -3.18 -12.24
CA ARG A 161 9.55 -2.41 -13.46
C ARG A 161 8.47 -1.36 -13.19
N ASN A 162 7.39 -1.75 -12.49
CA ASN A 162 6.30 -0.84 -12.14
C ASN A 162 6.77 0.29 -11.23
N GLU A 163 7.62 0.01 -10.25
CA GLU A 163 8.25 1.01 -9.39
C GLU A 163 9.16 1.97 -10.17
N GLY A 164 10.01 1.45 -11.06
CA GLY A 164 10.86 2.27 -11.92
C GLY A 164 10.06 3.21 -12.84
N ILE A 165 8.95 2.73 -13.41
CA ILE A 165 8.02 3.55 -14.20
C ILE A 165 7.39 4.65 -13.34
N ASN A 166 6.85 4.30 -12.17
CA ASN A 166 6.25 5.26 -11.23
C ASN A 166 7.24 6.36 -10.83
N TYR A 167 8.46 5.94 -10.51
CA TYR A 167 9.54 6.83 -10.13
C TYR A 167 9.87 7.82 -11.27
N THR A 168 9.99 7.33 -12.50
CA THR A 168 10.27 8.16 -13.68
C THR A 168 9.14 9.16 -13.95
N ALA A 169 7.89 8.72 -13.93
CA ALA A 169 6.73 9.61 -14.10
C ALA A 169 6.67 10.69 -13.00
N SER A 170 6.95 10.30 -11.76
CA SER A 170 6.97 11.22 -10.61
C SER A 170 8.11 12.24 -10.71
N ARG A 171 9.30 11.84 -11.17
CA ARG A 171 10.43 12.74 -11.43
C ARG A 171 10.10 13.75 -12.54
N LEU A 172 9.46 13.31 -13.62
CA LEU A 172 9.00 14.21 -14.70
C LEU A 172 7.98 15.24 -14.18
N ALA A 173 6.96 14.79 -13.46
CA ALA A 173 5.94 15.67 -12.89
C ALA A 173 6.56 16.68 -11.90
N ALA A 174 7.49 16.24 -11.05
CA ALA A 174 8.21 17.11 -10.13
C ALA A 174 9.06 18.15 -10.88
N ALA A 175 9.79 17.75 -11.92
CA ALA A 175 10.60 18.66 -12.72
C ALA A 175 9.76 19.79 -13.36
N PHE A 176 8.56 19.46 -13.84
CA PHE A 176 7.61 20.47 -14.33
C PHE A 176 7.09 21.38 -13.21
N ASN A 177 6.62 20.83 -12.09
CA ASN A 177 6.08 21.60 -10.97
C ASN A 177 7.10 22.57 -10.36
N HIS A 178 8.40 22.24 -10.45
CA HIS A 178 9.49 23.09 -9.99
C HIS A 178 10.10 23.99 -11.07
N GLY A 179 9.52 24.03 -12.28
CA GLY A 179 9.92 24.96 -13.35
C GLY A 179 11.17 24.58 -14.14
N PHE A 180 11.67 23.35 -14.02
CA PHE A 180 12.80 22.86 -14.83
C PHE A 180 12.41 22.55 -16.27
N ILE A 181 11.11 22.35 -16.54
CA ILE A 181 10.58 22.01 -17.86
C ILE A 181 9.69 23.16 -18.35
N ASN A 182 10.13 23.81 -19.43
CA ASN A 182 9.37 24.89 -20.08
C ASN A 182 8.47 24.34 -21.20
N LYS A 183 7.46 23.55 -20.82
CA LYS A 183 6.44 22.97 -21.71
C LYS A 183 5.03 23.24 -21.18
N SER A 184 4.01 23.04 -22.01
CA SER A 184 2.64 23.20 -21.55
C SER A 184 2.21 22.08 -20.59
N LEU A 185 1.28 22.38 -19.68
CA LEU A 185 0.70 21.36 -18.78
C LEU A 185 0.15 20.15 -19.57
N ARG A 186 -0.44 20.40 -20.75
CA ARG A 186 -0.98 19.33 -21.61
C ARG A 186 0.12 18.39 -22.10
N GLU A 187 1.22 18.94 -22.64
CA GLU A 187 2.33 18.12 -23.12
C GLU A 187 2.94 17.29 -21.98
N VAL A 188 3.19 17.89 -20.81
CA VAL A 188 3.75 17.16 -19.67
C VAL A 188 2.78 16.10 -19.15
N PHE A 189 1.49 16.40 -19.11
CA PHE A 189 0.46 15.43 -18.74
C PHE A 189 0.45 14.23 -19.71
N ASP A 190 0.48 14.49 -21.01
CA ASP A 190 0.48 13.43 -22.03
C ASP A 190 1.72 12.55 -21.92
N VAL A 191 2.91 13.14 -21.74
CA VAL A 191 4.16 12.38 -21.55
C VAL A 191 4.17 11.61 -20.22
N THR A 192 3.70 12.22 -19.13
CA THR A 192 3.61 11.52 -17.83
C THR A 192 2.66 10.33 -17.92
N ARG A 193 1.53 10.50 -18.60
CA ARG A 193 0.57 9.43 -18.87
C ARG A 193 1.17 8.34 -19.76
N MET A 194 1.90 8.71 -20.81
CA MET A 194 2.61 7.77 -21.68
C MET A 194 3.64 6.94 -20.93
N ILE A 195 4.40 7.55 -20.00
CA ILE A 195 5.32 6.80 -19.14
C ILE A 195 4.54 5.81 -18.26
N LEU A 196 3.42 6.23 -17.67
CA LEU A 196 2.61 5.35 -16.83
C LEU A 196 1.93 4.21 -17.59
N SER A 197 1.58 4.39 -18.88
CA SER A 197 0.99 3.32 -19.71
C SER A 197 1.97 2.21 -20.05
N ALA A 198 3.28 2.46 -19.95
CA ALA A 198 4.31 1.43 -20.14
C ALA A 198 4.16 0.24 -19.18
N LYS A 199 3.43 0.38 -18.07
CA LYS A 199 3.10 -0.75 -17.18
C LYS A 199 2.23 -1.81 -17.87
N GLU A 200 1.24 -1.36 -18.64
CA GLU A 200 0.36 -2.25 -19.40
C GLU A 200 1.11 -2.90 -20.57
N GLU A 201 2.02 -2.16 -21.20
CA GLU A 201 2.90 -2.68 -22.26
C GLU A 201 3.82 -3.78 -21.71
N LEU A 202 4.55 -3.50 -20.63
CA LEU A 202 5.47 -4.46 -20.01
C LEU A 202 4.80 -5.68 -19.37
N ALA A 203 3.54 -5.56 -18.94
CA ALA A 203 2.77 -6.69 -18.42
C ALA A 203 2.44 -7.73 -19.52
N ASN A 204 2.37 -7.30 -20.77
CA ASN A 204 2.01 -8.14 -21.92
C ASN A 204 3.22 -8.62 -22.74
N GLU A 205 4.43 -8.19 -22.38
CA GLU A 205 5.64 -8.53 -23.13
C GLU A 205 6.55 -9.51 -22.40
N ALA A 206 6.70 -10.69 -23.00
CA ALA A 206 7.54 -11.77 -22.48
C ALA A 206 9.06 -11.52 -22.69
N HIS A 207 9.45 -10.55 -23.52
CA HIS A 207 10.84 -10.29 -23.92
C HIS A 207 11.31 -8.92 -23.42
N PRO A 208 12.63 -8.69 -23.26
CA PRO A 208 13.14 -7.39 -22.87
C PRO A 208 12.85 -6.37 -23.97
N ILE A 209 12.01 -5.37 -23.66
CA ILE A 209 11.78 -4.22 -24.54
C ILE A 209 13.09 -3.43 -24.64
N ASP A 210 13.45 -3.03 -25.87
CA ASP A 210 14.53 -2.07 -26.13
C ASP A 210 14.28 -0.79 -25.29
N GLY A 211 15.26 -0.39 -24.49
CA GLY A 211 15.18 0.74 -23.56
C GLY A 211 15.14 0.40 -22.07
N LEU A 212 14.85 -0.85 -21.67
CA LEU A 212 14.94 -1.26 -20.25
C LEU A 212 16.36 -1.26 -19.70
N SER A 213 17.37 -1.46 -20.56
CA SER A 213 18.79 -1.44 -20.19
C SER A 213 19.31 -0.04 -19.84
N GLY A 214 18.60 1.01 -20.27
CA GLY A 214 19.08 2.39 -20.17
C GLY A 214 20.03 2.82 -21.29
N GLU A 215 20.48 1.90 -22.15
CA GLU A 215 21.47 2.18 -23.21
C GLU A 215 21.03 3.32 -24.14
N TYR A 216 19.75 3.38 -24.50
CA TYR A 216 19.20 4.47 -25.31
C TYR A 216 19.32 5.83 -24.60
N ALA A 217 19.02 5.88 -23.29
CA ALA A 217 19.12 7.10 -22.50
C ALA A 217 20.58 7.54 -22.33
N GLU A 218 21.50 6.60 -22.07
CA GLU A 218 22.93 6.86 -21.97
C GLU A 218 23.51 7.40 -23.27
N LYS A 219 23.19 6.77 -24.40
CA LYS A 219 23.59 7.26 -25.72
C LYS A 219 23.03 8.65 -26.03
N SER A 220 21.76 8.89 -25.68
CA SER A 220 21.15 10.22 -25.87
C SER A 220 21.88 11.29 -25.05
N LEU A 221 22.29 10.99 -23.82
CA LEU A 221 23.07 11.91 -22.98
C LEU A 221 24.43 12.24 -23.62
N GLU A 222 25.12 11.26 -24.20
CA GLU A 222 26.38 11.47 -24.91
C GLU A 222 26.20 12.40 -26.11
N GLU A 223 25.15 12.15 -26.93
CA GLU A 223 24.82 12.95 -28.10
C GLU A 223 24.46 14.40 -27.71
N TRP A 224 23.62 14.59 -26.68
CA TRP A 224 23.25 15.94 -26.21
C TRP A 224 24.45 16.67 -25.62
N ALA A 225 25.32 15.99 -24.86
CA ALA A 225 26.55 16.58 -24.34
C ALA A 225 27.47 17.05 -25.48
N GLU A 226 27.54 16.31 -26.59
CA GLU A 226 28.29 16.72 -27.76
C GLU A 226 27.67 17.93 -28.48
N GLN A 227 26.35 17.99 -28.62
CA GLN A 227 25.65 19.15 -29.19
C GLN A 227 25.90 20.42 -28.36
N ILE A 228 25.85 20.31 -27.03
CA ILE A 228 26.16 21.41 -26.11
C ILE A 228 27.61 21.88 -26.31
N ARG A 229 28.58 20.96 -26.41
CA ARG A 229 29.99 21.31 -26.68
C ARG A 229 30.19 22.04 -28.01
N LYS A 230 29.39 21.71 -29.03
CA LYS A 230 29.44 22.34 -30.36
C LYS A 230 28.71 23.68 -30.43
N GLY A 231 28.10 24.14 -29.34
CA GLY A 231 27.37 25.41 -29.29
C GLY A 231 26.06 25.40 -30.07
N SER A 232 25.54 24.23 -30.44
CA SER A 232 24.21 24.09 -31.01
C SER A 232 23.19 24.35 -29.90
N SER A 233 22.67 25.57 -29.84
CA SER A 233 21.52 25.90 -29.00
C SER A 233 20.26 25.52 -29.77
N GLN A 234 19.39 24.74 -29.13
CA GLN A 234 18.05 24.38 -29.62
C GLN A 234 17.12 25.60 -29.63
#